data_AF-A0A953A1K3-F1
#
_entry.id   AF-A0A953A1K3-F1
#
_cell.length_a   1.000
_cell.length_b   1.000
_cell.length_c   1.000
_cell.angle_alpha   90.00
_cell.angle_beta   90.00
_cell.angle_gamma   90.00
#
_symmetry.space_group_name_H-M   'P 1'
#
loop_
_entity.id
_entity.type
_entity.pdbx_description
1 polymer ?
#
loop_
_entity_poly.entity_id
_entity_poly.type
_entity_poly.pdbx_seq_one_letter_code
_entity_poly.pdbx_strand_id
1 'polypeptide(L)'
;MMPHWLFTAQLLLHAHFAASYLVPLDETSQGAFGGLLRWVWPWAVGNRGPLGTVTKSASPLTGFWLAVTSALAFLLAALAVAGLWVPLGWWRPLAITGAILSLFLLVAFISPTKYLPIALNLFLLWRAVTDRLPATVS
;
A
#
# COMPACT_ATOMS: atom_id res chain seq x y z
N MET A 1 12.29 -14.02 -14.16
CA MET A 1 11.85 -14.32 -12.77
C MET A 1 12.36 -13.22 -11.87
N MET A 2 11.50 -12.61 -11.05
CA MET A 2 11.90 -11.54 -10.13
C MET A 2 12.47 -12.17 -8.85
N PRO A 3 13.64 -11.73 -8.34
CA PRO A 3 14.22 -12.30 -7.14
C PRO A 3 13.33 -12.02 -5.92
N HIS A 4 13.35 -12.93 -4.95
CA HIS A 4 12.47 -12.88 -3.77
C HIS A 4 12.62 -11.56 -3.00
N TRP A 5 13.84 -11.03 -2.87
CA TRP A 5 14.09 -9.76 -2.17
C TRP A 5 13.41 -8.57 -2.87
N LEU A 6 13.39 -8.55 -4.20
CA LEU A 6 12.70 -7.51 -4.96
C LEU A 6 11.19 -7.61 -4.74
N PHE A 7 10.64 -8.82 -4.63
CA PHE A 7 9.22 -9.02 -4.37
C PHE A 7 8.84 -8.65 -2.93
N THR A 8 9.68 -8.99 -1.95
CA THR A 8 9.54 -8.52 -0.57
C THR A 8 9.59 -6.99 -0.50
N ALA A 9 10.54 -6.35 -1.17
CA ALA A 9 10.64 -4.89 -1.24
C ALA A 9 9.40 -4.27 -1.89
N GLN A 10 8.87 -4.87 -2.96
CA GLN A 10 7.62 -4.44 -3.57
C GLN A 10 6.47 -4.51 -2.55
N LEU A 11 6.32 -5.61 -1.80
CA LEU A 11 5.26 -5.74 -0.78
C LEU A 11 5.40 -4.71 0.35
N LEU A 12 6.62 -4.45 0.81
CA LEU A 12 6.90 -3.39 1.79
C LEU A 12 6.57 -2.00 1.25
N LEU A 13 6.79 -1.74 -0.04
CA LEU A 13 6.40 -0.50 -0.67
C LEU A 13 4.86 -0.31 -0.67
N HIS A 14 4.10 -1.38 -0.88
CA HIS A 14 2.63 -1.33 -0.77
C HIS A 14 2.19 -1.09 0.67
N ALA A 15 2.85 -1.74 1.64
CA ALA A 15 2.62 -1.49 3.07
C ALA A 15 2.89 -0.03 3.43
N HIS A 16 3.97 0.57 2.91
CA HIS A 16 4.30 1.98 3.08
C HIS A 16 3.23 2.91 2.49
N PHE A 17 2.73 2.62 1.28
CA PHE A 17 1.65 3.41 0.67
C PHE A 17 0.33 3.31 1.43
N ALA A 18 0.03 2.18 2.08
CA ALA A 18 -1.13 2.06 2.95
C ALA A 18 -0.90 2.79 4.29
N ALA A 19 0.25 2.57 4.93
CA ALA A 19 0.62 3.14 6.22
C ALA A 19 0.78 4.68 6.19
N SER A 20 1.18 5.24 5.06
CA SER A 20 1.26 6.71 4.87
C SER A 20 -0.10 7.41 5.05
N TYR A 21 -1.23 6.69 4.98
CA TYR A 21 -2.55 7.23 5.36
C TYR A 21 -2.63 7.57 6.85
N LEU A 22 -1.96 6.78 7.69
CA LEU A 22 -1.96 6.94 9.15
C LEU A 22 -1.17 8.18 9.58
N VAL A 23 -0.16 8.55 8.78
CA VAL A 23 0.68 9.72 8.98
C VAL A 23 0.67 10.54 7.69
N PRO A 24 -0.42 11.28 7.39
CA PRO A 24 -0.51 12.05 6.16
C PRO A 24 0.47 13.24 6.19
N LEU A 25 1.00 13.62 5.02
CA LEU A 25 1.86 14.81 4.88
C LEU A 25 1.13 16.07 5.37
N ASP A 26 1.77 16.80 6.28
CA ASP A 26 1.32 18.10 6.73
C ASP A 26 1.59 19.19 5.66
N GLU A 27 0.95 20.34 5.81
CA GLU A 27 0.97 21.42 4.82
C GLU A 27 2.40 21.90 4.52
N THR A 28 3.28 21.93 5.52
CA THR A 28 4.68 22.30 5.37
C THR A 28 5.46 21.28 4.53
N SER A 29 5.27 19.98 4.78
CA SER A 29 5.96 18.92 4.02
C SER A 29 5.40 18.73 2.61
N GLN A 30 4.17 19.17 2.35
CA GLN A 30 3.61 19.19 0.99
C GLN A 30 4.33 20.17 0.06
N GLY A 31 4.84 21.28 0.60
CA GLY A 31 5.64 22.27 -0.14
C GLY A 31 7.13 21.95 -0.21
N ALA A 32 7.62 21.07 0.68
CA ALA A 32 9.04 20.71 0.74
C ALA A 32 9.50 19.96 -0.52
N PHE A 33 10.76 20.16 -0.92
CA PHE A 33 11.36 19.58 -2.14
C PHE A 33 10.52 19.81 -3.41
N GLY A 34 9.96 21.02 -3.58
CA GLY A 34 9.07 21.34 -4.71
C GLY A 34 7.76 20.52 -4.72
N GLY A 35 7.44 19.91 -3.58
CA GLY A 35 6.37 18.94 -3.42
C GLY A 35 6.64 17.59 -4.05
N LEU A 36 7.89 17.19 -4.31
CA LEU A 36 8.22 15.83 -4.76
C LEU A 36 7.82 14.75 -3.74
N LEU A 37 7.82 15.10 -2.44
CA LEU A 37 7.37 14.23 -1.35
C LEU A 37 5.96 13.65 -1.57
N ARG A 38 5.07 14.39 -2.23
CA ARG A 38 3.70 13.96 -2.51
C ARG A 38 3.62 12.69 -3.38
N TRP A 39 4.70 12.37 -4.11
CA TRP A 39 4.79 11.20 -4.98
C TRP A 39 5.30 9.96 -4.23
N VAL A 40 6.19 10.15 -3.26
CA VAL A 40 6.72 9.08 -2.39
C VAL A 40 5.76 8.81 -1.22
N TRP A 41 4.96 9.81 -0.86
CA TRP A 41 4.00 9.79 0.23
C TRP A 41 2.61 10.17 -0.30
N PRO A 42 1.80 9.19 -0.73
CA PRO A 42 0.58 9.44 -1.50
C PRO A 42 -0.55 10.14 -0.72
N TRP A 43 -0.44 10.17 0.61
CA TRP A 43 -1.43 10.73 1.52
C TRP A 43 -1.01 12.07 2.09
N ALA A 44 -1.90 13.04 1.97
CA ALA A 44 -1.67 14.42 2.35
C ALA A 44 -2.90 14.95 3.07
N VAL A 45 -2.70 15.80 4.08
CA VAL A 45 -3.77 16.55 4.74
C VAL A 45 -4.51 17.37 3.69
N GLY A 46 -5.84 17.33 3.72
CA GLY A 46 -6.70 18.00 2.74
C GLY A 46 -7.14 17.11 1.57
N ASN A 47 -6.66 15.85 1.47
CA ASN A 47 -7.19 14.89 0.51
C ASN A 47 -8.69 14.65 0.77
N ARG A 48 -9.55 14.95 -0.20
CA ARG A 48 -11.01 14.77 -0.13
C ARG A 48 -11.45 13.52 -0.89
N GLY A 49 -12.51 12.87 -0.41
CA GLY A 49 -13.14 11.71 -1.03
C GLY A 49 -14.55 11.46 -0.45
N PRO A 50 -15.28 10.46 -0.96
CA PRO A 50 -16.60 10.08 -0.45
C PRO A 50 -16.53 9.51 0.97
N LEU A 51 -15.35 9.08 1.43
CA LEU A 51 -15.12 8.68 2.82
C LEU A 51 -14.87 9.88 3.76
N GLY A 52 -14.81 11.11 3.24
CA GLY A 52 -14.59 12.33 4.02
C GLY A 52 -13.34 13.10 3.59
N THR A 53 -12.79 13.90 4.49
CA THR A 53 -11.54 14.65 4.26
C THR A 53 -10.47 14.15 5.22
N VAL A 54 -9.28 13.84 4.68
CA VAL A 54 -8.11 13.50 5.50
C VAL A 54 -7.66 14.75 6.24
N THR A 55 -7.71 14.73 7.57
CA THR A 55 -7.26 15.83 8.42
C THR A 55 -6.14 15.36 9.35
N LYS A 56 -5.39 16.30 9.93
CA LYS A 56 -4.30 15.99 10.86
C LYS A 56 -4.75 15.27 12.14
N SER A 57 -6.00 15.45 12.55
CA SER A 57 -6.54 14.97 13.84
C SER A 57 -7.71 13.99 13.72
N ALA A 58 -8.39 13.94 12.57
CA ALA A 58 -9.62 13.17 12.39
C ALA A 58 -9.70 12.64 10.95
N SER A 59 -8.76 11.76 10.58
CA SER A 59 -8.91 10.96 9.37
C SER A 59 -10.15 10.08 9.51
N PRO A 60 -10.96 9.90 8.45
CA PRO A 60 -12.15 9.06 8.50
C PRO A 60 -11.86 7.66 9.06
N LEU A 61 -12.62 7.25 10.08
CA LEU A 61 -12.39 6.01 10.82
C LEU A 61 -12.38 4.78 9.88
N THR A 62 -13.24 4.78 8.87
CA THR A 62 -13.28 3.73 7.84
C THR A 62 -11.97 3.68 7.05
N GLY A 63 -11.43 4.85 6.65
CA GLY A 63 -10.15 4.93 5.94
C GLY A 63 -8.98 4.48 6.80
N PHE A 64 -9.01 4.80 8.10
CA PHE A 64 -8.00 4.33 9.07
C PHE A 64 -7.96 2.81 9.14
N TRP A 65 -9.10 2.15 9.33
CA TRP A 65 -9.13 0.69 9.41
C TRP A 65 -8.72 0.02 8.10
N LEU A 66 -9.13 0.56 6.94
CA LEU A 66 -8.68 0.09 5.63
C LEU A 66 -7.17 0.21 5.46
N ALA A 67 -6.58 1.33 5.89
CA ALA A 67 -5.14 1.57 5.82
C ALA A 67 -4.35 0.61 6.73
N VAL A 68 -4.76 0.47 8.00
CA VAL A 68 -4.11 -0.43 8.97
C VAL A 68 -4.18 -1.88 8.49
N THR A 69 -5.37 -2.34 8.10
CA THR A 69 -5.57 -3.72 7.66
C THR A 69 -4.81 -4.02 6.37
N SER A 70 -4.82 -3.10 5.41
CA SER A 70 -4.05 -3.21 4.17
C SER A 70 -2.54 -3.24 4.43
N ALA A 71 -2.02 -2.32 5.26
CA ALA A 71 -0.60 -2.27 5.61
C ALA A 71 -0.14 -3.54 6.32
N LEU A 72 -0.92 -4.05 7.28
CA LEU A 72 -0.62 -5.30 7.98
C LEU A 72 -0.67 -6.49 7.03
N ALA A 73 -1.66 -6.57 6.15
CA ALA A 73 -1.74 -7.64 5.17
C ALA A 73 -0.52 -7.67 4.25
N PHE A 74 -0.05 -6.50 3.77
CA PHE A 74 1.17 -6.42 2.98
C PHE A 74 2.43 -6.73 3.76
N LEU A 75 2.53 -6.30 5.01
CA LEU A 75 3.67 -6.62 5.88
C LEU A 75 3.77 -8.13 6.12
N LEU A 76 2.65 -8.78 6.44
CA LEU A 76 2.60 -10.23 6.61
C LEU A 76 2.88 -10.98 5.31
N ALA A 77 2.40 -10.45 4.16
CA ALA A 77 2.75 -11.01 2.86
C ALA A 77 4.26 -10.89 2.58
N ALA A 78 4.88 -9.75 2.92
CA ALA A 78 6.31 -9.54 2.78
C ALA A 78 7.12 -10.51 3.65
N LEU A 79 6.70 -10.72 4.90
CA LEU A 79 7.28 -11.70 5.81
C LEU A 79 7.15 -13.13 5.27
N ALA A 80 6.00 -13.48 4.70
CA ALA A 80 5.78 -14.78 4.08
C ALA A 80 6.72 -15.03 2.89
N VAL A 81 6.93 -14.02 2.04
CA VAL A 81 7.86 -14.09 0.89
C VAL A 81 9.31 -14.11 1.35
N ALA A 82 9.63 -13.37 2.41
CA ALA A 82 10.97 -13.36 3.02
C ALA A 82 11.32 -14.67 3.75
N GLY A 83 10.36 -15.58 3.94
CA GLY A 83 10.56 -16.82 4.70
C GLY A 83 10.66 -16.59 6.22
N LEU A 84 10.11 -15.48 6.72
CA LEU A 84 10.17 -15.09 8.13
C LEU A 84 8.81 -15.32 8.79
N TRP A 85 8.73 -16.28 9.73
CA TRP A 85 7.58 -16.55 10.62
C TRP A 85 6.24 -16.95 9.97
N VAL A 86 5.88 -16.37 8.82
CA VAL A 86 4.62 -16.58 8.10
C VAL A 86 4.85 -17.64 7.02
N PRO A 87 3.99 -18.68 6.91
CA PRO A 87 4.17 -19.71 5.89
C PRO A 87 4.00 -19.12 4.49
N LEU A 88 4.87 -19.50 3.55
CA LEU A 88 4.89 -18.96 2.19
C LEU A 88 3.52 -19.00 1.52
N GLY A 89 2.72 -20.06 1.70
CA GLY A 89 1.38 -20.17 1.12
C GLY A 89 0.42 -19.00 1.44
N TRP A 90 0.67 -18.25 2.51
CA TRP A 90 -0.15 -17.10 2.91
C TRP A 90 0.16 -15.82 2.14
N TRP A 91 1.28 -15.71 1.42
CA TRP A 91 1.64 -14.45 0.74
C TRP A 91 0.55 -14.01 -0.24
N ARG A 92 -0.07 -14.96 -0.93
CA ARG A 92 -1.03 -14.72 -2.01
C ARG A 92 -2.37 -14.19 -1.51
N PRO A 93 -3.09 -14.86 -0.57
CA PRO A 93 -4.31 -14.30 -0.01
C PRO A 93 -4.06 -12.97 0.71
N LEU A 94 -2.94 -12.84 1.44
CA LEU A 94 -2.59 -11.59 2.13
C LEU A 94 -2.34 -10.44 1.14
N ALA A 95 -1.59 -10.67 0.06
CA ALA A 95 -1.34 -9.66 -0.96
C ALA A 95 -2.61 -9.25 -1.71
N ILE A 96 -3.50 -10.21 -2.02
CA ILE A 96 -4.78 -9.94 -2.68
C ILE A 96 -5.68 -9.10 -1.77
N THR A 97 -5.89 -9.52 -0.53
CA THR A 97 -6.69 -8.79 0.45
C THR A 97 -6.11 -7.39 0.69
N GLY A 98 -4.80 -7.29 0.90
CA GLY A 98 -4.11 -6.00 1.07
C GLY A 98 -4.31 -5.07 -0.11
N ALA A 99 -4.20 -5.58 -1.35
CA ALA A 99 -4.35 -4.80 -2.57
C ALA A 99 -5.79 -4.36 -2.82
N ILE A 100 -6.79 -5.21 -2.56
CA ILE A 100 -8.21 -4.82 -2.69
C ILE A 100 -8.54 -3.69 -1.72
N LEU A 101 -8.13 -3.83 -0.45
CA LEU A 101 -8.36 -2.80 0.58
C LEU A 101 -7.62 -1.49 0.24
N SER A 102 -6.37 -1.60 -0.24
CA SER A 102 -5.57 -0.46 -0.68
C SER A 102 -6.22 0.27 -1.86
N LEU A 103 -6.68 -0.47 -2.87
CA LEU A 103 -7.35 0.09 -4.04
C LEU A 103 -8.65 0.79 -3.66
N PHE A 104 -9.45 0.18 -2.79
CA PHE A 104 -10.68 0.80 -2.30
C PHE A 104 -10.38 2.14 -1.62
N LEU A 105 -9.34 2.18 -0.77
CA LEU A 105 -8.90 3.39 -0.12
C LEU A 105 -8.38 4.45 -1.12
N LEU A 106 -7.54 4.05 -2.07
CA LEU A 106 -6.94 4.94 -3.08
C LEU A 106 -7.98 5.54 -4.04
N VAL A 107 -8.95 4.72 -4.47
CA VAL A 107 -10.05 5.13 -5.36
C VAL A 107 -11.03 6.03 -4.62
N ALA A 108 -11.32 5.75 -3.35
CA ALA A 108 -12.15 6.65 -2.54
C ALA A 108 -11.53 8.05 -2.48
N PHE A 109 -10.22 8.18 -2.30
CA PHE A 109 -9.59 9.52 -2.22
C PHE A 109 -8.85 9.89 -3.50
N ILE A 110 -9.47 9.77 -4.68
CA ILE A 110 -8.75 9.89 -5.95
C ILE A 110 -7.95 11.21 -6.07
N SER A 111 -6.69 11.10 -6.45
CA SER A 111 -5.75 12.22 -6.59
C SER A 111 -4.65 11.84 -7.59
N PRO A 112 -4.04 12.80 -8.32
CA PRO A 112 -2.95 12.50 -9.25
C PRO A 112 -1.78 11.73 -8.64
N THR A 113 -1.49 11.97 -7.36
CA THR A 113 -0.41 11.30 -6.62
C THR A 113 -0.68 9.83 -6.33
N LYS A 114 -1.93 9.37 -6.52
CA LYS A 114 -2.35 8.00 -6.22
C LYS A 114 -2.33 7.08 -7.43
N TYR A 115 -2.13 7.60 -8.65
CA TYR A 115 -2.07 6.78 -9.85
C TYR A 115 -0.93 5.75 -9.82
N LEU A 116 0.24 6.14 -9.32
CA LEU A 116 1.37 5.21 -9.17
C LEU A 116 1.04 4.07 -8.18
N PRO A 117 0.58 4.35 -6.94
CA PRO A 117 0.10 3.31 -6.02
C PRO A 117 -1.03 2.42 -6.59
N ILE A 118 -1.96 2.99 -7.36
CA ILE A 118 -3.04 2.22 -8.00
C ILE A 118 -2.47 1.26 -9.03
N ALA A 119 -1.61 1.74 -9.94
CA ALA A 119 -0.99 0.92 -10.96
C ALA A 119 -0.16 -0.22 -10.35
N LEU A 120 0.58 0.06 -9.28
CA LEU A 120 1.36 -0.95 -8.55
C LEU A 120 0.46 -2.00 -7.89
N ASN A 121 -0.65 -1.60 -7.26
CA ASN A 121 -1.63 -2.53 -6.70
C ASN A 121 -2.27 -3.43 -7.77
N LEU A 122 -2.66 -2.84 -8.91
CA LEU A 122 -3.22 -3.61 -10.04
C LEU A 122 -2.19 -4.60 -10.60
N PHE A 123 -0.93 -4.17 -10.73
CA PHE A 123 0.16 -5.05 -11.14
C PHE A 123 0.39 -6.18 -10.14
N LEU A 124 0.33 -5.90 -8.83
CA LEU A 124 0.43 -6.92 -7.79
C LEU A 124 -0.75 -7.91 -7.87
N LEU A 125 -1.98 -7.44 -8.08
CA LEU A 125 -3.14 -8.31 -8.26
C LEU A 125 -3.01 -9.17 -9.51
N TRP A 126 -2.61 -8.59 -10.64
CA TRP A 126 -2.32 -9.32 -11.87
C TRP A 126 -1.34 -10.45 -11.60
N ARG A 127 -0.18 -10.15 -10.99
CA ARG A 127 0.81 -11.16 -10.63
C ARG A 127 0.28 -12.19 -9.64
N ALA A 128 -0.47 -11.76 -8.64
CA ALA A 128 -1.08 -12.68 -7.69
C ALA A 128 -2.13 -13.58 -8.37
N VAL A 129 -2.71 -13.21 -9.50
CA VAL A 129 -3.65 -14.06 -10.26
C VAL A 129 -2.90 -14.96 -11.25
N THR A 130 -1.93 -14.41 -11.99
CA THR A 130 -1.24 -15.11 -13.10
C THR A 130 -0.04 -15.95 -12.66
N ASP A 131 0.71 -15.50 -11.65
CA ASP A 131 1.93 -16.19 -11.22
C ASP A 131 1.59 -17.28 -10.19
N ARG A 132 1.96 -18.53 -10.49
CA ARG A 132 2.09 -19.60 -9.49
C ARG A 132 3.53 -19.57 -8.93
N LEU A 133 3.74 -18.78 -7.87
CA LEU A 133 4.97 -18.64 -7.06
C LEU A 133 6.18 -17.92 -7.72
N PRO A 134 6.95 -17.11 -6.95
CA PRO A 134 8.40 -17.08 -7.14
C PRO A 134 8.92 -18.48 -6.83
N ALA A 135 9.52 -19.13 -7.84
CA ALA A 135 10.11 -20.44 -7.70
C ALA A 135 11.12 -20.47 -6.54
N THR A 136 10.90 -21.42 -5.64
CA THR A 136 11.84 -22.05 -4.70
C THR A 136 12.68 -21.14 -3.81
N VAL A 137 12.42 -21.25 -2.50
CA VAL A 137 13.46 -21.18 -1.47
C VAL A 137 14.45 -22.30 -1.78
N SER A 138 15.59 -21.94 -2.37
CA SER A 138 16.80 -22.77 -2.42
C SER A 138 18.00 -21.88 -2.18
#